data_AF-A0A8T7IUG4-F1
#
_entry.id   AF-A0A8T7IUG4-F1
#
_cell.length_a   1.000
_cell.length_b   1.000
_cell.length_c   1.000
_cell.angle_alpha   90.00
_cell.angle_beta   90.00
_cell.angle_gamma   90.00
#
_symmetry.space_group_name_H-M   'P 1'
#
loop_
_entity.id
_entity.type
_entity.pdbx_description
1 polymer ?
#
loop_
_entity_poly.entity_id
_entity_poly.type
_entity_poly.pdbx_seq_one_letter_code
_entity_poly.pdbx_strand_id
1 'polypeptide(L)'
;MTKFSLYILLCLFLIGCSSGDEESSDGDRSSISYPYEAPMLADIAGIWVSTSNIDGESVEEYSVFNSDGTYTNYYNTESSSGEKCYASVNGELLDLGSGEFKTTTYYSEQDDNYSFASTQESLTKITLNSDTELIGNVISVNNEAIMVSGGTESVYTFSVEVVSNNELNTSYSVSGSLLGDYNLTREDENTDWLVTDATTGMTVSFDTILFTSEEFLDSVLEPHISSKFNGQEADITPLCQDDEEPGSSSDLISENGDVVIKDMDGSTYTANVVLGTAFTHEQIVGTYNLVIPFTADGEVNDNVIVVNFSSNGTGTIDFGLDEDGEPDINSIEWNVTEKGYLKFTETSTDGSEQWFFTIVRLVSDTGNALIDVNTPSGQSDSVDITLIGEFTKD
;
A
#
# COMPACT_ATOMS: atom_id res chain seq x y z
N MET A 1 -7.10 -24.98 6.06
CA MET A 1 -6.63 -23.68 6.57
C MET A 1 -6.16 -22.86 5.37
N THR A 2 -7.04 -22.66 4.39
CA THR A 2 -6.70 -22.10 3.06
C THR A 2 -7.92 -21.39 2.45
N LYS A 3 -8.84 -20.94 3.31
CA LYS A 3 -10.04 -20.18 2.90
C LYS A 3 -9.90 -18.68 3.17
N PHE A 4 -8.87 -18.24 3.88
CA PHE A 4 -8.74 -16.86 4.36
C PHE A 4 -8.00 -15.92 3.38
N SER A 5 -7.01 -16.41 2.62
CA SER A 5 -6.18 -15.51 1.79
C SER A 5 -6.87 -14.92 0.54
N LEU A 6 -8.04 -15.45 0.11
CA LEU A 6 -8.77 -14.91 -1.05
C LEU A 6 -9.78 -13.80 -0.70
N TYR A 7 -10.26 -13.74 0.55
CA TYR A 7 -11.25 -12.74 1.00
C TYR A 7 -10.64 -11.33 1.08
N ILE A 8 -9.34 -11.26 1.36
CA ILE A 8 -8.61 -10.02 1.61
C ILE A 8 -8.43 -9.18 0.34
N LEU A 9 -8.52 -9.78 -0.85
CA LEU A 9 -8.26 -9.09 -2.11
C LEU A 9 -9.42 -8.31 -2.70
N LEU A 10 -10.62 -8.47 -2.16
CA LEU A 10 -11.83 -8.07 -2.88
C LEU A 10 -12.64 -6.96 -2.24
N CYS A 11 -12.21 -6.47 -1.08
CA CYS A 11 -12.79 -5.27 -0.46
C CYS A 11 -12.40 -3.97 -1.20
N LEU A 12 -11.65 -4.06 -2.30
CA LEU A 12 -10.92 -2.93 -2.88
C LEU A 12 -11.76 -1.86 -3.60
N PHE A 13 -13.08 -1.99 -3.78
CA PHE A 13 -13.94 -0.92 -4.33
C PHE A 13 -15.45 -1.06 -4.01
N LEU A 14 -15.83 -1.83 -3.00
CA LEU A 14 -17.23 -2.18 -2.75
C LEU A 14 -17.48 -2.12 -1.23
N ILE A 15 -18.67 -1.68 -0.78
CA ILE A 15 -19.32 -1.86 0.55
C ILE A 15 -20.21 -0.69 1.07
N GLY A 16 -21.45 -1.05 1.37
CA GLY A 16 -22.59 -0.22 1.68
C GLY A 16 -22.82 0.54 3.00
N CYS A 17 -23.58 1.66 2.93
CA CYS A 17 -24.01 2.60 3.98
C CYS A 17 -25.21 2.13 4.82
N SER A 18 -25.26 2.59 6.08
CA SER A 18 -26.43 2.62 6.96
C SER A 18 -26.81 4.07 7.29
N SER A 19 -28.11 4.37 7.34
CA SER A 19 -28.66 5.68 7.69
C SER A 19 -28.61 5.94 9.20
N GLY A 20 -27.98 7.02 9.63
CA GLY A 20 -28.06 7.52 11.01
C GLY A 20 -27.75 9.01 11.08
N ASP A 21 -28.80 9.82 11.26
CA ASP A 21 -28.73 11.26 11.55
C ASP A 21 -27.84 11.54 12.77
N GLU A 22 -26.91 12.50 12.69
CA GLU A 22 -26.64 13.43 13.79
C GLU A 22 -25.88 14.69 13.31
N GLU A 23 -26.47 15.85 13.63
CA GLU A 23 -26.00 17.19 13.30
C GLU A 23 -24.62 17.48 13.94
N SER A 24 -23.64 17.95 13.15
CA SER A 24 -22.64 18.87 13.69
C SER A 24 -22.14 19.89 12.66
N SER A 25 -21.93 21.09 13.19
CA SER A 25 -21.90 22.42 12.57
C SER A 25 -20.94 22.66 11.41
N ASP A 26 -21.48 23.33 10.39
CA ASP A 26 -20.83 24.00 9.28
C ASP A 26 -19.57 24.80 9.64
N GLY A 27 -18.46 24.39 9.03
CA GLY A 27 -17.28 25.23 8.77
C GLY A 27 -17.16 25.48 7.28
N ASP A 28 -17.77 26.58 6.81
CA ASP A 28 -17.55 27.33 5.55
C ASP A 28 -16.68 26.62 4.49
N ARG A 29 -17.20 25.54 3.89
CA ARG A 29 -16.63 24.96 2.67
C ARG A 29 -17.29 25.65 1.48
N SER A 30 -16.52 26.41 0.72
CA SER A 30 -16.96 26.97 -0.54
C SER A 30 -17.49 25.84 -1.44
N SER A 31 -18.80 25.81 -1.67
CA SER A 31 -19.45 24.88 -2.58
C SER A 31 -18.86 25.06 -3.98
N ILE A 32 -17.98 24.15 -4.39
CA ILE A 32 -17.56 24.05 -5.78
C ILE A 32 -18.80 23.63 -6.54
N SER A 33 -19.35 24.54 -7.35
CA SER A 33 -20.40 24.20 -8.31
C SER A 33 -19.77 23.29 -9.37
N TYR A 34 -19.70 21.99 -9.11
CA TYR A 34 -19.32 21.01 -10.12
C TYR A 34 -20.32 21.12 -11.28
N PRO A 35 -19.88 21.47 -12.51
CA PRO A 35 -20.71 21.27 -13.67
C PRO A 35 -20.78 19.78 -13.98
N TYR A 36 -21.74 19.40 -14.81
CA TYR A 36 -22.05 18.07 -15.37
C TYR A 36 -20.90 17.38 -16.16
N GLU A 37 -19.64 17.66 -15.84
CA GLU A 37 -18.49 16.98 -16.43
C GLU A 37 -18.19 15.73 -15.62
N ALA A 38 -17.99 14.62 -16.32
CA ALA A 38 -17.68 13.36 -15.66
C ALA A 38 -16.29 13.45 -15.00
N PRO A 39 -16.10 12.82 -13.83
CA PRO A 39 -14.85 12.96 -13.09
C PRO A 39 -13.66 12.42 -13.90
N MET A 40 -12.53 13.12 -13.79
CA MET A 40 -11.23 12.70 -14.29
C MET A 40 -10.34 12.24 -13.13
N LEU A 41 -9.22 11.60 -13.44
CA LEU A 41 -8.24 11.16 -12.42
C LEU A 41 -7.83 12.29 -11.45
N ALA A 42 -7.63 13.51 -11.97
CA ALA A 42 -7.27 14.66 -11.15
C ALA A 42 -8.35 15.07 -10.13
N ASP A 43 -9.62 14.74 -10.39
CA ASP A 43 -10.74 15.07 -9.51
C ASP A 43 -10.87 14.06 -8.35
N ILE A 44 -10.31 12.86 -8.51
CA ILE A 44 -10.36 11.78 -7.52
C ILE A 44 -9.01 11.54 -6.81
N ALA A 45 -7.94 12.21 -7.23
CA ALA A 45 -6.64 12.12 -6.57
C ALA A 45 -6.72 12.64 -5.12
N GLY A 46 -6.13 11.88 -4.19
CA GLY A 46 -6.09 12.15 -2.76
C GLY A 46 -6.59 10.97 -1.93
N ILE A 47 -6.96 11.26 -0.68
CA ILE A 47 -7.30 10.26 0.33
C ILE A 47 -8.80 10.16 0.50
N TRP A 48 -9.28 8.92 0.45
CA TRP A 48 -10.68 8.57 0.59
C TRP A 48 -10.83 7.61 1.74
N VAL A 49 -11.82 7.87 2.59
CA VAL A 49 -12.20 6.98 3.67
C VAL A 49 -13.52 6.34 3.30
N SER A 50 -13.54 5.01 3.24
CA SER A 50 -14.76 4.22 3.16
C SER A 50 -15.08 3.67 4.55
N THR A 51 -16.38 3.63 4.87
CA THR A 51 -16.86 2.99 6.09
C THR A 51 -17.94 2.00 5.70
N SER A 52 -17.69 0.75 6.07
CA SER A 52 -18.53 -0.41 5.79
C SER A 52 -19.11 -0.97 7.08
N ASN A 53 -20.31 -1.57 7.02
CA ASN A 53 -20.82 -2.38 8.12
C ASN A 53 -20.89 -3.85 7.69
N ILE A 54 -20.02 -4.68 8.27
CA ILE A 54 -19.99 -6.12 8.01
C ILE A 54 -20.41 -6.81 9.31
N ASP A 55 -21.47 -7.61 9.26
CA ASP A 55 -22.02 -8.32 10.43
C ASP A 55 -22.33 -7.43 11.66
N GLY A 56 -22.64 -6.16 11.42
CA GLY A 56 -22.93 -5.18 12.48
C GLY A 56 -21.69 -4.53 13.09
N GLU A 57 -20.50 -4.81 12.56
CA GLU A 57 -19.26 -4.12 12.90
C GLU A 57 -18.89 -3.10 11.82
N SER A 58 -18.52 -1.90 12.26
CA SER A 58 -18.07 -0.84 11.36
C SER A 58 -16.59 -1.05 11.04
N VAL A 59 -16.29 -1.27 9.77
CA VAL A 59 -14.93 -1.37 9.23
C VAL A 59 -14.62 -0.07 8.49
N GLU A 60 -13.42 0.47 8.71
CA GLU A 60 -12.91 1.66 8.00
C GLU A 60 -11.77 1.23 7.10
N GLU A 61 -11.81 1.66 5.85
CA GLU A 61 -10.73 1.44 4.88
C GLU A 61 -10.31 2.78 4.27
N TYR A 62 -9.07 2.84 3.83
CA TYR A 62 -8.46 4.05 3.28
C TYR A 62 -7.96 3.77 1.88
N SER A 63 -8.30 4.63 0.93
CA SER A 63 -7.78 4.58 -0.43
C SER A 63 -6.99 5.85 -0.72
N VAL A 64 -5.76 5.71 -1.19
CA VAL A 64 -4.91 6.81 -1.64
C VAL A 64 -4.78 6.71 -3.15
N PHE A 65 -5.37 7.66 -3.87
CA PHE A 65 -5.23 7.76 -5.33
C PHE A 65 -4.22 8.84 -5.68
N ASN A 66 -3.15 8.45 -6.36
CA ASN A 66 -2.13 9.37 -6.83
C ASN A 66 -2.51 9.96 -8.19
N SER A 67 -2.02 11.17 -8.46
CA SER A 67 -2.26 11.85 -9.73
C SER A 67 -1.61 11.17 -10.94
N ASP A 68 -0.68 10.24 -10.71
CA ASP A 68 -0.02 9.44 -11.74
C ASP A 68 -0.80 8.18 -12.14
N GLY A 69 -1.92 7.91 -11.47
CA GLY A 69 -2.74 6.74 -11.71
C GLY A 69 -2.31 5.52 -10.91
N THR A 70 -1.45 5.65 -9.91
CA THR A 70 -1.24 4.60 -8.91
C THR A 70 -2.22 4.76 -7.75
N TYR A 71 -2.54 3.66 -7.06
CA TYR A 71 -3.27 3.74 -5.81
C TYR A 71 -2.85 2.69 -4.80
N THR A 72 -3.09 3.01 -3.53
CA THR A 72 -2.89 2.10 -2.41
C THR A 72 -4.15 2.07 -1.57
N ASN A 73 -4.66 0.87 -1.32
CA ASN A 73 -5.78 0.64 -0.42
C ASN A 73 -5.28 0.02 0.87
N TYR A 74 -5.68 0.57 2.00
CA TYR A 74 -5.40 0.09 3.35
C TYR A 74 -6.68 -0.47 3.96
N TYR A 75 -6.64 -1.73 4.37
CA TYR A 75 -7.77 -2.42 5.01
C TYR A 75 -7.35 -2.90 6.39
N ASN A 76 -8.28 -2.80 7.34
CA ASN A 76 -8.02 -3.19 8.73
C ASN A 76 -7.91 -4.73 8.83
N THR A 77 -6.76 -5.24 9.22
CA THR A 77 -6.57 -6.62 9.63
C THR A 77 -6.80 -6.70 11.14
N GLU A 78 -7.63 -7.65 11.57
CA GLU A 78 -7.81 -7.88 13.00
C GLU A 78 -6.48 -8.33 13.62
N SER A 79 -5.85 -7.46 14.42
CA SER A 79 -4.75 -7.89 15.27
C SER A 79 -5.29 -8.54 16.54
N SER A 80 -4.64 -9.62 16.97
CA SER A 80 -4.96 -10.27 18.25
C SER A 80 -4.68 -9.37 19.47
N SER A 81 -3.99 -8.24 19.30
CA SER A 81 -3.67 -7.25 20.34
C SER A 81 -4.73 -6.16 20.52
N GLY A 82 -5.71 -6.05 19.61
CA GLY A 82 -6.71 -4.97 19.62
C GLY A 82 -6.18 -3.63 19.07
N GLU A 83 -4.99 -3.64 18.46
CA GLU A 83 -4.46 -2.52 17.70
C GLU A 83 -5.05 -2.52 16.29
N LYS A 84 -5.42 -1.34 15.78
CA LYS A 84 -5.88 -1.20 14.39
C LYS A 84 -4.68 -1.41 13.48
N CYS A 85 -4.75 -2.48 12.73
CA CYS A 85 -3.63 -2.98 11.97
C CYS A 85 -4.06 -2.86 10.50
N TYR A 86 -3.26 -2.25 9.63
CA TYR A 86 -3.64 -2.10 8.23
C TYR A 86 -2.67 -2.86 7.33
N ALA A 87 -3.20 -3.74 6.50
CA ALA A 87 -2.47 -4.26 5.36
C ALA A 87 -2.82 -3.43 4.12
N SER A 88 -1.92 -3.39 3.16
CA SER A 88 -2.05 -2.56 1.95
C SER A 88 -2.06 -3.39 0.68
N VAL A 89 -2.90 -3.02 -0.28
CA VAL A 89 -2.83 -3.52 -1.65
C VAL A 89 -2.59 -2.36 -2.61
N ASN A 90 -1.61 -2.54 -3.50
CA ASN A 90 -1.28 -1.56 -4.53
C ASN A 90 -1.93 -1.91 -5.86
N GLY A 91 -2.23 -0.89 -6.64
CA GLY A 91 -2.77 -1.07 -7.98
C GLY A 91 -2.56 0.14 -8.88
N GLU A 92 -3.04 -0.02 -10.11
CA GLU A 92 -3.07 1.00 -11.15
C GLU A 92 -4.52 1.42 -11.44
N LEU A 93 -4.72 2.69 -11.72
CA LEU A 93 -5.98 3.33 -12.01
C LEU A 93 -5.84 4.10 -13.33
N LEU A 94 -6.54 3.61 -14.35
CA LEU A 94 -6.57 4.20 -15.68
C LEU A 94 -7.90 4.92 -15.91
N ASP A 95 -7.83 6.23 -16.15
CA ASP A 95 -8.96 7.05 -16.59
C ASP A 95 -9.27 6.76 -18.06
N LEU A 96 -10.46 6.20 -18.31
CA LEU A 96 -10.97 5.92 -19.66
C LEU A 96 -11.84 7.06 -20.21
N GLY A 97 -12.03 8.12 -19.41
CA GLY A 97 -12.91 9.24 -19.68
C GLY A 97 -14.37 8.95 -19.35
N SER A 98 -15.20 10.00 -19.37
CA SER A 98 -16.63 9.90 -19.07
C SER A 98 -16.96 9.33 -17.68
N GLY A 99 -16.03 9.46 -16.74
CA GLY A 99 -16.14 8.92 -15.38
C GLY A 99 -15.92 7.41 -15.30
N GLU A 100 -15.43 6.78 -16.37
CA GLU A 100 -15.09 5.35 -16.38
C GLU A 100 -13.60 5.19 -16.05
N PHE A 101 -13.33 4.30 -15.10
CA PHE A 101 -12.00 4.01 -14.62
C PHE A 101 -11.77 2.50 -14.67
N LYS A 102 -10.58 2.11 -15.12
CA LYS A 102 -10.11 0.73 -14.99
C LYS A 102 -9.14 0.66 -13.83
N THR A 103 -9.41 -0.19 -12.85
CA THR A 103 -8.44 -0.50 -11.80
C THR A 103 -7.78 -1.83 -12.09
N THR A 104 -6.49 -1.93 -11.81
CA THR A 104 -5.73 -3.17 -11.84
C THR A 104 -5.05 -3.36 -10.50
N THR A 105 -5.50 -4.34 -9.72
CA THR A 105 -4.90 -4.74 -8.45
C THR A 105 -3.95 -5.90 -8.67
N TYR A 106 -2.77 -5.83 -8.05
CA TYR A 106 -1.82 -6.94 -8.01
C TYR A 106 -1.73 -7.51 -6.61
N TYR A 107 -1.66 -8.84 -6.52
CA TYR A 107 -1.43 -9.54 -5.28
C TYR A 107 -0.52 -10.72 -5.47
N SER A 108 0.36 -10.93 -4.53
CA SER A 108 1.17 -12.14 -4.47
C SER A 108 1.36 -12.58 -3.03
N GLU A 109 1.25 -13.88 -2.81
CA GLU A 109 1.58 -14.54 -1.56
C GLU A 109 2.53 -15.70 -1.88
N GLN A 110 3.59 -15.84 -1.10
CA GLN A 110 4.54 -16.93 -1.25
C GLN A 110 4.80 -17.57 0.13
N ASP A 111 4.63 -18.89 0.17
CA ASP A 111 4.99 -19.75 1.30
C ASP A 111 5.92 -20.88 0.78
N ASP A 112 6.56 -21.62 1.69
CA ASP A 112 7.44 -22.76 1.41
C ASP A 112 6.78 -23.81 0.50
N ASN A 113 5.45 -23.87 0.48
CA ASN A 113 4.68 -24.94 -0.18
C ASN A 113 3.88 -24.47 -1.40
N TYR A 114 3.65 -23.17 -1.56
CA TYR A 114 2.89 -22.63 -2.69
C TYR A 114 3.29 -21.19 -3.01
N SER A 115 3.17 -20.82 -4.29
CA SER A 115 3.09 -19.41 -4.68
C SER A 115 1.73 -19.12 -5.29
N PHE A 116 1.19 -17.96 -4.94
CA PHE A 116 -0.06 -17.45 -5.46
C PHE A 116 0.19 -16.04 -5.98
N ALA A 117 -0.24 -15.77 -7.21
CA ALA A 117 -0.26 -14.43 -7.76
C ALA A 117 -1.64 -14.18 -8.37
N SER A 118 -2.23 -13.03 -8.11
CA SER A 118 -3.51 -12.62 -8.67
C SER A 118 -3.40 -11.24 -9.29
N THR A 119 -4.00 -11.09 -10.46
CA THR A 119 -4.29 -9.80 -11.09
C THR A 119 -5.80 -9.66 -11.17
N GLN A 120 -6.32 -8.60 -10.57
CA GLN A 120 -7.73 -8.25 -10.68
C GLN A 120 -7.87 -6.97 -11.49
N GLU A 121 -8.66 -7.02 -12.55
CA GLU A 121 -9.07 -5.85 -13.30
C GLU A 121 -10.54 -5.55 -13.01
N SER A 122 -10.85 -4.32 -12.60
CA SER A 122 -12.23 -3.85 -12.49
C SER A 122 -12.46 -2.67 -13.43
N LEU A 123 -13.64 -2.63 -14.05
CA LEU A 123 -14.13 -1.46 -14.76
C LEU A 123 -15.23 -0.83 -13.90
N THR A 124 -15.00 0.40 -13.47
CA THR A 124 -15.90 1.12 -12.56
C THR A 124 -16.32 2.43 -13.18
N LYS A 125 -17.61 2.76 -13.09
CA LYS A 125 -18.12 4.08 -13.41
C LYS A 125 -18.30 4.91 -12.15
N ILE A 126 -17.49 5.94 -12.01
CA ILE A 126 -17.47 6.84 -10.87
C ILE A 126 -18.33 8.07 -11.18
N THR A 127 -19.13 8.46 -10.19
CA THR A 127 -19.83 9.74 -10.17
C THR A 127 -19.51 10.47 -8.87
N LEU A 128 -19.30 11.79 -8.95
CA LEU A 128 -19.14 12.66 -7.79
C LEU A 128 -20.47 13.36 -7.53
N ASN A 129 -20.97 13.29 -6.29
CA ASN A 129 -22.13 14.07 -5.90
C ASN A 129 -21.74 15.50 -5.45
N SER A 130 -22.73 16.34 -5.15
CA SER A 130 -22.51 17.73 -4.71
C SER A 130 -21.72 17.87 -3.41
N ASP A 131 -21.62 16.79 -2.63
CA ASP A 131 -20.96 16.74 -1.33
C ASP A 131 -19.57 16.08 -1.40
N THR A 132 -19.00 15.95 -2.61
CA THR A 132 -17.71 15.30 -2.88
C THR A 132 -17.67 13.82 -2.48
N GLU A 133 -18.81 13.15 -2.44
CA GLU A 133 -18.86 11.70 -2.23
C GLU A 133 -18.62 10.99 -3.56
N LEU A 134 -17.77 9.97 -3.50
CA LEU A 134 -17.45 9.12 -4.65
C LEU A 134 -18.42 7.94 -4.67
N ILE A 135 -19.23 7.86 -5.72
CA ILE A 135 -20.15 6.74 -5.97
C ILE A 135 -19.62 5.96 -7.17
N GLY A 136 -19.05 4.78 -6.89
CA GLY A 136 -18.58 3.84 -7.91
C GLY A 136 -19.67 2.81 -8.23
N ASN A 137 -19.96 2.62 -9.52
CA ASN A 137 -20.76 1.49 -10.01
C ASN A 137 -19.83 0.55 -10.78
N VAL A 138 -19.58 -0.63 -10.23
CA VAL A 138 -18.79 -1.65 -10.91
C VAL A 138 -19.56 -2.16 -12.13
N ILE A 139 -18.93 -2.15 -13.29
CA ILE A 139 -19.47 -2.64 -14.56
C ILE A 139 -19.03 -4.08 -14.78
N SER A 140 -17.75 -4.37 -14.53
CA SER A 140 -17.21 -5.72 -14.68
C SER A 140 -15.98 -5.93 -13.82
N VAL A 141 -15.78 -7.16 -13.36
CA VAL A 141 -14.59 -7.60 -12.65
C VAL A 141 -14.03 -8.81 -13.37
N ASN A 142 -12.74 -8.79 -13.68
CA ASN A 142 -11.99 -9.94 -14.19
C ASN A 142 -10.87 -10.23 -13.21
N ASN A 143 -10.83 -11.43 -12.66
CA ASN A 143 -9.75 -11.90 -11.83
C ASN A 143 -9.03 -13.04 -12.56
N GLU A 144 -7.72 -12.90 -12.69
CA GLU A 144 -6.83 -13.99 -13.06
C GLU A 144 -5.94 -14.30 -11.87
N ALA A 145 -5.90 -15.56 -11.47
CA ALA A 145 -5.08 -16.04 -10.39
C ALA A 145 -4.23 -17.23 -10.83
N ILE A 146 -2.93 -17.15 -10.61
CA ILE A 146 -1.96 -18.20 -10.88
C ILE A 146 -1.58 -18.82 -9.54
N MET A 147 -1.80 -20.12 -9.42
CA MET A 147 -1.38 -20.90 -8.25
C MET A 147 -0.35 -21.94 -8.68
N VAL A 148 0.81 -21.94 -8.01
CA VAL A 148 1.83 -22.98 -8.16
C VAL A 148 1.90 -23.80 -6.89
N SER A 149 1.58 -25.09 -6.99
CA SER A 149 1.68 -26.02 -5.86
C SER A 149 2.31 -27.33 -6.30
N GLY A 150 3.33 -27.80 -5.57
CA GLY A 150 4.06 -29.03 -5.92
C GLY A 150 4.68 -28.99 -7.33
N GLY A 151 5.05 -27.82 -7.82
CA GLY A 151 5.61 -27.61 -9.16
C GLY A 151 4.58 -27.66 -10.30
N THR A 152 3.28 -27.70 -9.99
CA THR A 152 2.21 -27.61 -10.99
C THR A 152 1.60 -26.22 -10.95
N GLU A 153 1.57 -25.55 -12.10
CA GLU A 153 0.92 -24.25 -12.29
C GLU A 153 -0.54 -24.47 -12.74
N SER A 154 -1.47 -23.77 -12.10
CA SER A 154 -2.88 -23.70 -12.48
C SER A 154 -3.30 -22.24 -12.58
N VAL A 155 -3.90 -21.86 -13.72
CA VAL A 155 -4.42 -20.52 -13.94
C VAL A 155 -5.93 -20.55 -13.75
N TYR A 156 -6.44 -19.76 -12.84
CA TYR A 156 -7.85 -19.61 -12.54
C TYR A 156 -8.30 -18.27 -13.10
N THR A 157 -9.34 -18.28 -13.92
CA THR A 157 -9.94 -17.03 -14.40
C THR A 157 -11.38 -16.99 -13.96
N PHE A 158 -11.77 -15.89 -13.35
CA PHE A 158 -13.11 -15.61 -12.90
C PHE A 158 -13.54 -14.24 -13.42
N SER A 159 -14.70 -14.15 -14.04
CA SER A 159 -15.22 -12.91 -14.60
C SER A 159 -16.66 -12.68 -14.17
N VAL A 160 -16.98 -11.45 -13.80
CA VAL A 160 -18.32 -10.97 -13.50
C VAL A 160 -18.62 -9.77 -14.37
N GLU A 161 -19.78 -9.77 -15.00
CA GLU A 161 -20.34 -8.65 -15.72
C GLU A 161 -21.67 -8.26 -15.08
N VAL A 162 -21.79 -6.99 -14.69
CA VAL A 162 -23.02 -6.43 -14.13
C VAL A 162 -23.92 -6.01 -15.29
N VAL A 163 -24.99 -6.78 -15.50
CA VAL A 163 -26.00 -6.49 -16.53
C VAL A 163 -26.99 -5.46 -15.99
N SER A 164 -27.42 -5.63 -14.73
CA SER A 164 -28.24 -4.70 -13.99
C SER A 164 -28.10 -4.93 -12.47
N ASN A 165 -28.72 -4.10 -11.63
CA ASN A 165 -28.72 -4.25 -10.17
C ASN A 165 -29.25 -5.62 -9.68
N ASN A 166 -29.98 -6.34 -10.53
CA ASN A 166 -30.60 -7.64 -10.22
C ASN A 166 -30.17 -8.75 -11.20
N GLU A 167 -29.17 -8.52 -12.05
CA GLU A 167 -28.72 -9.48 -13.07
C GLU A 167 -27.21 -9.40 -13.27
N LEU A 168 -26.54 -10.55 -13.13
CA LEU A 168 -25.12 -10.72 -13.39
C LEU A 168 -24.87 -11.89 -14.34
N ASN A 169 -23.84 -11.74 -15.15
CA ASN A 169 -23.21 -12.87 -15.83
C ASN A 169 -21.89 -13.20 -15.13
N THR A 170 -21.65 -14.48 -14.86
CA THR A 170 -20.41 -14.94 -14.26
C THR A 170 -19.83 -16.08 -15.07
N SER A 171 -18.52 -16.08 -15.27
CA SER A 171 -17.82 -17.18 -15.93
C SER A 171 -16.58 -17.59 -15.16
N TYR A 172 -16.29 -18.89 -15.18
CA TYR A 172 -15.17 -19.48 -14.45
C TYR A 172 -14.44 -20.50 -15.31
N SER A 173 -13.12 -20.37 -15.39
CA SER A 173 -12.27 -21.29 -16.14
C SER A 173 -10.99 -21.63 -15.38
N VAL A 174 -10.46 -22.83 -15.65
CA VAL A 174 -9.17 -23.29 -15.11
C VAL A 174 -8.28 -23.76 -16.25
N SER A 175 -7.10 -23.17 -16.36
CA SER A 175 -6.11 -23.40 -17.41
C SER A 175 -6.74 -23.36 -18.80
N GLY A 176 -7.60 -22.35 -19.02
CA GLY A 176 -8.34 -22.12 -20.27
C GLY A 176 -9.52 -23.07 -20.52
N SER A 177 -9.82 -24.00 -19.62
CA SER A 177 -11.00 -24.86 -19.71
C SER A 177 -12.17 -24.21 -18.95
N LEU A 178 -13.22 -23.81 -19.68
CA LEU A 178 -14.45 -23.29 -19.08
C LEU A 178 -15.07 -24.38 -18.20
N LEU A 179 -15.21 -24.08 -16.91
CA LEU A 179 -15.83 -24.97 -15.94
C LEU A 179 -17.29 -24.62 -15.71
N GLY A 180 -17.65 -23.35 -15.87
CA GLY A 180 -19.03 -22.89 -15.73
C GLY A 180 -19.24 -21.49 -16.30
N ASP A 181 -20.47 -21.27 -16.73
CA ASP A 181 -21.02 -20.00 -17.20
C ASP A 181 -22.41 -19.89 -16.59
N TYR A 182 -22.66 -18.87 -15.78
CA TYR A 182 -23.84 -18.76 -14.94
C TYR A 182 -24.44 -17.36 -15.02
N ASN A 183 -25.77 -17.33 -15.15
CA ASN A 183 -26.57 -16.13 -15.02
C ASN A 183 -27.17 -16.11 -13.62
N LEU A 184 -26.92 -15.03 -12.88
CA LEU A 184 -27.44 -14.82 -11.55
C LEU A 184 -28.51 -13.74 -11.62
N THR A 185 -29.68 -14.04 -11.08
CA THR A 185 -30.83 -13.12 -11.08
C THR A 185 -31.51 -13.08 -9.72
N ARG A 186 -32.05 -11.93 -9.32
CA ARG A 186 -32.92 -11.79 -8.14
C ARG A 186 -34.16 -10.98 -8.48
N GLU A 187 -35.27 -11.17 -7.76
CA GLU A 187 -36.49 -10.41 -8.03
C GLU A 187 -36.35 -8.96 -7.52
N ASP A 188 -35.76 -8.81 -6.33
CA ASP A 188 -35.41 -7.54 -5.71
C ASP A 188 -34.18 -7.69 -4.79
N GLU A 189 -33.72 -6.57 -4.23
CA GLU A 189 -32.54 -6.47 -3.37
C GLU A 189 -32.61 -7.33 -2.09
N ASN A 190 -33.80 -7.77 -1.67
CA ASN A 190 -34.02 -8.58 -0.48
C ASN A 190 -34.26 -10.07 -0.78
N THR A 191 -34.11 -10.48 -2.04
CA THR A 191 -34.30 -11.87 -2.46
C THR A 191 -32.98 -12.56 -2.78
N ASP A 192 -32.86 -13.80 -2.32
CA ASP A 192 -31.70 -14.65 -2.59
C ASP A 192 -31.45 -14.79 -4.11
N TRP A 193 -30.18 -14.92 -4.46
CA TRP A 193 -29.76 -15.11 -5.85
C TRP A 193 -30.22 -16.44 -6.44
N LEU A 194 -30.92 -16.37 -7.57
CA LEU A 194 -31.19 -17.51 -8.42
C LEU A 194 -30.02 -17.72 -9.40
N VAL A 195 -29.28 -18.80 -9.21
CA VAL A 195 -28.17 -19.19 -10.10
C VAL A 195 -28.68 -20.12 -11.19
N THR A 196 -28.47 -19.75 -12.45
CA THR A 196 -28.82 -20.56 -13.62
C THR A 196 -27.59 -20.83 -14.46
N ASP A 197 -27.30 -22.11 -14.71
CA ASP A 197 -26.25 -22.50 -15.66
C ASP A 197 -26.65 -22.06 -17.08
N ALA A 198 -25.85 -21.20 -17.70
CA ALA A 198 -26.16 -20.56 -18.99
C ALA A 198 -26.18 -21.56 -20.16
N THR A 199 -25.47 -22.69 -20.02
CA THR A 199 -25.39 -23.72 -21.06
C THR A 199 -26.61 -24.66 -21.03
N THR A 200 -27.02 -25.05 -19.83
CA THR A 200 -28.07 -26.05 -19.61
C THR A 200 -29.43 -25.43 -19.30
N GLY A 201 -29.46 -24.18 -18.85
CA GLY A 201 -30.65 -23.48 -18.37
C GLY A 201 -31.20 -24.04 -17.05
N MET A 202 -30.44 -24.90 -16.35
CA MET A 202 -30.86 -25.48 -15.08
C MET A 202 -30.46 -24.58 -13.92
N THR A 203 -31.40 -24.39 -12.99
CA THR A 203 -31.11 -23.77 -11.70
C THR A 203 -30.18 -24.67 -10.89
N VAL A 204 -29.10 -24.09 -10.38
CA VAL A 204 -28.11 -24.78 -9.54
C VAL A 204 -28.07 -24.15 -8.15
N SER A 205 -27.63 -24.90 -7.15
CA SER A 205 -27.41 -24.33 -5.81
C SER A 205 -26.21 -23.39 -5.83
N PHE A 206 -26.28 -22.31 -5.06
CA PHE A 206 -25.18 -21.36 -4.89
C PHE A 206 -23.91 -22.03 -4.37
N ASP A 207 -24.06 -23.01 -3.46
CA ASP A 207 -22.97 -23.86 -2.94
C ASP A 207 -22.13 -24.56 -4.03
N THR A 208 -22.67 -24.66 -5.24
CA THR A 208 -21.99 -25.32 -6.37
C THR A 208 -20.96 -24.39 -7.03
N ILE A 209 -21.06 -23.07 -6.84
CA ILE A 209 -20.07 -22.10 -7.29
C ILE A 209 -18.97 -22.03 -6.21
N LEU A 210 -18.07 -23.01 -6.24
CA LEU A 210 -17.07 -23.29 -5.19
C LEU A 210 -16.10 -22.14 -4.83
N PHE A 211 -16.15 -21.01 -5.52
CA PHE A 211 -15.15 -19.95 -5.47
C PHE A 211 -15.71 -18.53 -5.26
N THR A 212 -17.03 -18.38 -5.14
CA THR A 212 -17.68 -17.09 -4.84
C THR A 212 -18.48 -17.25 -3.55
N SER A 213 -18.15 -16.48 -2.51
CA SER A 213 -19.05 -16.33 -1.38
C SER A 213 -20.29 -15.54 -1.81
N GLU A 214 -21.42 -15.78 -1.13
CA GLU A 214 -22.61 -14.93 -1.29
C GLU A 214 -22.28 -13.47 -1.00
N GLU A 215 -21.44 -13.25 0.02
CA GLU A 215 -20.83 -11.97 0.38
C GLU A 215 -20.11 -11.26 -0.78
N PHE A 216 -19.48 -12.02 -1.71
CA PHE A 216 -18.85 -11.41 -2.89
C PHE A 216 -19.88 -10.88 -3.88
N LEU A 217 -20.95 -11.63 -4.12
CA LEU A 217 -21.96 -11.22 -5.11
C LEU A 217 -22.84 -10.09 -4.58
N ASP A 218 -23.09 -10.10 -3.26
CA ASP A 218 -23.73 -8.99 -2.59
C ASP A 218 -22.83 -7.74 -2.58
N SER A 219 -21.51 -7.89 -2.38
CA SER A 219 -20.59 -6.75 -2.44
C SER A 219 -20.51 -6.13 -3.83
N VAL A 220 -20.55 -6.91 -4.92
CA VAL A 220 -20.54 -6.39 -6.30
C VAL A 220 -21.80 -5.59 -6.63
N LEU A 221 -22.92 -5.87 -5.98
CA LEU A 221 -24.25 -5.38 -6.38
C LEU A 221 -24.97 -4.48 -5.39
N GLU A 222 -24.41 -4.29 -4.20
CA GLU A 222 -24.88 -3.30 -3.23
C GLU A 222 -23.95 -2.08 -3.22
N PRO A 223 -24.13 -1.12 -4.16
CA PRO A 223 -23.28 0.07 -4.28
C PRO A 223 -23.67 1.07 -3.19
N HIS A 224 -23.30 0.84 -1.95
CA HIS A 224 -23.60 1.82 -0.90
C HIS A 224 -22.35 2.41 -0.23
N ILE A 225 -21.12 2.33 -0.75
CA ILE A 225 -20.02 3.10 -0.12
C ILE A 225 -20.25 4.58 -0.42
N SER A 226 -20.41 5.41 0.61
CA SER A 226 -20.11 6.84 0.48
C SER A 226 -18.67 7.06 0.92
N SER A 227 -17.72 7.11 -0.02
CA SER A 227 -16.36 7.51 0.33
C SER A 227 -16.30 9.02 0.41
N LYS A 228 -15.83 9.56 1.53
CA LYS A 228 -15.68 11.00 1.73
C LYS A 228 -14.24 11.41 1.46
N PHE A 229 -14.07 12.45 0.66
CA PHE A 229 -12.77 13.05 0.42
C PHE A 229 -12.22 13.65 1.70
N ASN A 230 -11.14 13.07 2.22
CA ASN A 230 -10.40 13.62 3.34
C ASN A 230 -9.21 14.39 2.78
N GLY A 231 -9.44 15.63 2.34
CA GLY A 231 -8.46 16.48 1.65
C GLY A 231 -7.25 16.95 2.49
N GLN A 232 -6.97 16.28 3.61
CA GLN A 232 -5.72 16.39 4.34
C GLN A 232 -5.05 15.01 4.27
N GLU A 233 -3.75 14.98 3.96
CA GLU A 233 -2.88 13.87 4.36
C GLU A 233 -2.96 13.75 5.88
N ALA A 234 -3.98 13.05 6.37
CA ALA A 234 -3.87 12.40 7.65
C ALA A 234 -2.66 11.48 7.53
N ASP A 235 -1.82 11.46 8.54
CA ASP A 235 -0.68 10.55 8.64
C ASP A 235 -1.22 9.11 8.68
N ILE A 236 -1.52 8.54 7.51
CA ILE A 236 -1.97 7.15 7.32
C ILE A 236 -0.75 6.23 7.24
N THR A 237 0.23 6.46 8.12
CA THR A 237 1.28 5.47 8.34
C THR A 237 0.57 4.22 8.88
N PRO A 238 0.68 3.05 8.21
CA PRO A 238 0.08 1.81 8.69
C PRO A 238 0.57 1.55 10.12
N LEU A 239 -0.36 1.45 11.07
CA LEU A 239 -0.06 1.12 12.47
C LEU A 239 0.03 -0.39 12.71
N CYS A 240 0.08 -1.19 11.64
CA CYS A 240 0.58 -2.57 11.72
C CYS A 240 2.10 -2.55 11.69
N GLN A 241 2.74 -2.38 12.85
CA GLN A 241 4.03 -3.04 13.04
C GLN A 241 3.70 -4.37 13.72
N ASP A 242 3.49 -5.42 12.93
CA ASP A 242 3.83 -6.74 13.42
C ASP A 242 5.30 -6.66 13.85
N ASP A 243 5.59 -7.12 15.06
CA ASP A 243 6.91 -7.10 15.68
C ASP A 243 8.01 -7.42 14.62
N GLU A 244 8.89 -6.43 14.39
CA GLU A 244 10.11 -6.46 13.55
C GLU A 244 10.00 -6.13 12.04
N GLU A 245 9.22 -5.12 11.65
CA GLU A 245 9.65 -4.27 10.52
C GLU A 245 10.63 -3.21 11.07
N PRO A 246 11.88 -3.12 10.56
CA PRO A 246 12.86 -2.21 11.14
C PRO A 246 12.44 -0.76 10.86
N GLY A 247 12.16 -0.01 11.92
CA GLY A 247 12.22 1.46 11.94
C GLY A 247 11.36 2.22 10.93
N SER A 248 10.03 2.16 11.01
CA SER A 248 9.20 3.32 10.61
C SER A 248 9.49 4.47 11.59
N SER A 249 10.53 5.23 11.26
CA SER A 249 11.18 6.28 12.05
C SER A 249 10.37 7.56 12.21
N SER A 250 9.05 7.49 12.40
CA SER A 250 8.24 8.71 12.55
C SER A 250 8.68 9.53 13.78
N ASP A 251 9.29 8.88 14.78
CA ASP A 251 10.03 9.54 15.87
C ASP A 251 11.28 8.76 16.33
N LEU A 252 12.37 8.81 15.54
CA LEU A 252 13.70 8.36 15.98
C LEU A 252 14.15 8.98 17.30
N ILE A 253 13.66 10.19 17.57
CA ILE A 253 14.07 11.01 18.69
C ILE A 253 12.78 11.42 19.41
N SER A 254 12.66 11.01 20.67
CA SER A 254 11.52 11.41 21.51
C SER A 254 11.47 12.93 21.71
N GLU A 255 10.33 13.42 22.20
CA GLU A 255 10.14 14.83 22.56
C GLU A 255 11.20 15.39 23.54
N ASN A 256 11.86 14.51 24.31
CA ASN A 256 12.90 14.88 25.28
C ASN A 256 14.32 14.81 24.71
N GLY A 257 14.48 14.48 23.43
CA GLY A 257 15.77 14.28 22.78
C GLY A 257 16.40 12.91 23.06
N ASP A 258 15.66 11.98 23.68
CA ASP A 258 16.15 10.61 23.89
C ASP A 258 15.96 9.79 22.62
N VAL A 259 17.00 9.03 22.24
CA VAL A 259 17.03 8.08 21.12
C VAL A 259 17.52 6.72 21.62
N VAL A 260 16.94 5.64 21.09
CA VAL A 260 17.47 4.29 21.27
C VAL A 260 18.52 4.06 20.21
N ILE A 261 19.78 3.94 20.62
CA ILE A 261 20.88 3.50 19.77
C ILE A 261 20.81 1.97 19.71
N LYS A 262 20.84 1.42 18.50
CA LYS A 262 20.86 0.00 18.20
C LYS A 262 22.17 -0.32 17.47
N ASP A 263 23.03 -1.07 18.12
CA ASP A 263 24.33 -1.48 17.58
C ASP A 263 24.15 -2.71 16.65
N MET A 264 25.17 -3.03 15.85
CA MET A 264 25.14 -4.14 14.89
C MET A 264 24.95 -5.51 15.56
N ASP A 265 25.39 -5.65 16.82
CA ASP A 265 25.20 -6.87 17.61
C ASP A 265 23.79 -7.01 18.20
N GLY A 266 22.90 -6.06 17.86
CA GLY A 266 21.53 -5.98 18.34
C GLY A 266 21.41 -5.41 19.77
N SER A 267 22.53 -5.08 20.42
CA SER A 267 22.48 -4.41 21.72
C SER A 267 21.92 -3.01 21.57
N THR A 268 21.19 -2.56 22.60
CA THR A 268 20.56 -1.25 22.60
C THR A 268 20.93 -0.46 23.84
N TYR A 269 21.02 0.86 23.69
CA TYR A 269 21.12 1.79 24.81
C TYR A 269 20.44 3.12 24.47
N THR A 270 19.98 3.85 25.49
CA THR A 270 19.40 5.17 25.29
C THR A 270 20.48 6.24 25.36
N ALA A 271 20.54 7.09 24.34
CA ALA A 271 21.34 8.30 24.32
C ALA A 271 20.43 9.53 24.34
N ASN A 272 20.87 10.60 25.01
CA ASN A 272 20.23 11.90 24.87
C ASN A 272 21.02 12.72 23.84
N VAL A 273 20.34 13.19 22.80
CA VAL A 273 20.95 13.92 21.69
C VAL A 273 20.39 15.35 21.61
N VAL A 274 21.23 16.27 21.14
CA VAL A 274 20.83 17.64 20.84
C VAL A 274 20.72 17.78 19.33
N LEU A 275 19.53 18.12 18.84
CA LEU A 275 19.27 18.31 17.42
C LEU A 275 20.05 19.50 16.86
N GLY A 276 20.64 19.28 15.68
CA GLY A 276 21.26 20.30 14.86
C GLY A 276 20.25 21.09 14.03
N THR A 277 20.75 21.87 13.07
CA THR A 277 19.88 22.57 12.12
C THR A 277 19.24 21.56 11.16
N ALA A 278 17.91 21.49 11.17
CA ALA A 278 17.09 20.68 10.27
C ALA A 278 17.56 20.79 8.80
N PHE A 279 17.47 19.69 8.06
CA PHE A 279 17.68 19.71 6.62
C PHE A 279 16.57 20.48 5.92
N THR A 280 16.90 21.00 4.74
CA THR A 280 15.93 21.55 3.79
C THR A 280 16.28 21.02 2.41
N HIS A 281 15.27 20.94 1.52
CA HIS A 281 15.46 20.50 0.14
C HIS A 281 16.57 21.27 -0.59
N GLU A 282 16.68 22.57 -0.37
CA GLU A 282 17.71 23.39 -1.03
C GLU A 282 19.12 23.11 -0.50
N GLN A 283 19.25 22.82 0.80
CA GLN A 283 20.54 22.65 1.45
C GLN A 283 21.16 21.29 1.20
N ILE A 284 20.36 20.27 0.93
CA ILE A 284 20.84 18.89 0.80
C ILE A 284 21.47 18.58 -0.55
N VAL A 285 21.15 19.33 -1.61
CA VAL A 285 21.76 19.09 -2.94
C VAL A 285 23.28 19.25 -2.89
N GLY A 286 24.02 18.24 -3.33
CA GLY A 286 25.48 18.19 -3.33
C GLY A 286 26.05 16.85 -2.85
N THR A 287 27.37 16.82 -2.68
CA THR A 287 28.13 15.63 -2.25
C THR A 287 28.39 15.66 -0.74
N TYR A 288 28.26 14.50 -0.11
CA TYR A 288 28.40 14.29 1.33
C TYR A 288 29.27 13.07 1.59
N ASN A 289 30.08 13.16 2.64
CA ASN A 289 30.76 12.04 3.25
C ASN A 289 29.91 11.52 4.40
N LEU A 290 29.52 10.26 4.30
CA LEU A 290 28.87 9.48 5.34
C LEU A 290 29.91 8.54 5.95
N VAL A 291 30.14 8.65 7.26
CA VAL A 291 31.04 7.77 8.02
C VAL A 291 30.22 7.00 9.03
N ILE A 292 30.15 5.69 8.82
CA ILE A 292 29.54 4.74 9.74
C ILE A 292 30.69 4.06 10.50
N PRO A 293 30.81 4.28 11.83
CA PRO A 293 32.02 3.94 12.57
C PRO A 293 32.29 2.44 12.77
N PHE A 294 31.48 1.53 12.21
CA PHE A 294 31.57 0.10 12.43
C PHE A 294 31.44 -0.70 11.11
N THR A 295 32.13 -1.84 11.01
CA THR A 295 31.89 -2.90 10.01
C THR A 295 30.90 -3.94 10.54
N ALA A 296 30.35 -4.80 9.67
CA ALA A 296 29.48 -5.92 10.05
C ALA A 296 30.09 -6.85 11.13
N ASP A 297 31.42 -6.87 11.28
CA ASP A 297 32.14 -7.64 12.30
C ASP A 297 32.41 -6.84 13.60
N GLY A 298 31.88 -5.62 13.71
CA GLY A 298 32.11 -4.71 14.84
C GLY A 298 33.50 -4.08 14.87
N GLU A 299 34.27 -4.16 13.77
CA GLU A 299 35.55 -3.45 13.66
C GLU A 299 35.31 -1.98 13.33
N VAL A 300 36.19 -1.08 13.81
CA VAL A 300 36.08 0.34 13.48
C VAL A 300 36.34 0.52 11.99
N ASN A 301 35.33 1.02 11.27
CA ASN A 301 35.45 1.34 9.86
C ASN A 301 35.61 2.85 9.69
N ASP A 302 36.72 3.27 9.07
CA ASP A 302 36.93 4.66 8.66
C ASP A 302 36.58 4.86 7.17
N ASN A 303 35.92 3.88 6.53
CA ASN A 303 35.50 4.01 5.14
C ASN A 303 34.50 5.16 5.02
N VAL A 304 34.82 6.07 4.10
CA VAL A 304 33.96 7.17 3.72
C VAL A 304 33.04 6.69 2.61
N ILE A 305 31.75 6.64 2.90
CA ILE A 305 30.70 6.41 1.93
C ILE A 305 30.36 7.77 1.31
N VAL A 306 30.39 7.87 -0.02
CA VAL A 306 30.12 9.14 -0.70
C VAL A 306 28.68 9.15 -1.19
N VAL A 307 27.89 10.12 -0.74
CA VAL A 307 26.48 10.28 -1.10
C VAL A 307 26.29 11.57 -1.89
N ASN A 308 25.64 11.49 -3.05
CA ASN A 308 25.40 12.63 -3.93
C ASN A 308 23.90 12.84 -4.14
N PHE A 309 23.38 13.99 -3.71
CA PHE A 309 21.98 14.37 -3.86
C PHE A 309 21.80 15.36 -5.02
N SER A 310 20.97 14.99 -5.98
CA SER A 310 20.55 15.84 -7.10
C SER A 310 19.21 16.51 -6.80
N SER A 311 19.01 17.73 -7.31
CA SER A 311 17.85 18.59 -6.98
C SER A 311 16.48 18.06 -7.41
N ASN A 312 16.42 16.96 -8.15
CA ASN A 312 15.21 16.30 -8.62
C ASN A 312 14.75 15.15 -7.71
N GLY A 313 15.28 15.04 -6.49
CA GLY A 313 14.92 13.98 -5.54
C GLY A 313 15.64 12.65 -5.77
N THR A 314 16.65 12.61 -6.66
CA THR A 314 17.46 11.41 -6.91
C THR A 314 18.92 11.63 -6.56
N GLY A 315 19.73 10.57 -6.58
CA GLY A 315 21.15 10.66 -6.26
C GLY A 315 21.92 9.36 -6.51
N THR A 316 23.12 9.29 -5.95
CA THR A 316 23.93 8.07 -5.88
C THR A 316 24.56 7.91 -4.50
N ILE A 317 24.85 6.67 -4.11
CA ILE A 317 25.66 6.32 -2.96
C ILE A 317 26.79 5.41 -3.43
N ASP A 318 28.02 5.68 -2.99
CA ASP A 318 29.25 5.02 -3.41
C ASP A 318 29.96 4.46 -2.17
N PHE A 319 29.98 3.13 -2.07
CA PHE A 319 30.62 2.38 -0.99
C PHE A 319 32.11 2.09 -1.27
N GLY A 320 32.64 2.53 -2.41
CA GLY A 320 34.01 2.31 -2.84
C GLY A 320 34.13 1.22 -3.89
N LEU A 321 35.07 0.28 -3.69
CA LEU A 321 35.25 -0.86 -4.58
C LEU A 321 34.70 -2.13 -3.92
N ASP A 322 33.97 -2.94 -4.67
CA ASP A 322 33.46 -4.25 -4.23
C ASP A 322 34.58 -5.31 -4.13
N GLU A 323 34.20 -6.55 -3.82
CA GLU A 323 35.14 -7.68 -3.70
C GLU A 323 35.88 -8.01 -5.00
N ASP A 324 35.28 -7.68 -6.15
CA ASP A 324 35.84 -7.90 -7.49
C ASP A 324 36.69 -6.70 -7.96
N GLY A 325 36.70 -5.60 -7.20
CA GLY A 325 37.45 -4.38 -7.46
C GLY A 325 36.75 -3.41 -8.40
N GLU A 326 35.45 -3.57 -8.65
CA GLU A 326 34.62 -2.65 -9.41
C GLU A 326 33.93 -1.64 -8.47
N PRO A 327 33.57 -0.43 -8.96
CA PRO A 327 32.86 0.55 -8.13
C PRO A 327 31.49 0.05 -7.68
N ASP A 328 31.26 0.09 -6.37
CA ASP A 328 29.96 -0.21 -5.74
C ASP A 328 29.16 1.10 -5.60
N ILE A 329 28.48 1.46 -6.69
CA ILE A 329 27.73 2.71 -6.80
C ILE A 329 26.27 2.40 -7.13
N ASN A 330 25.38 2.72 -6.21
CA ASN A 330 23.95 2.46 -6.33
C ASN A 330 23.14 3.75 -6.43
N SER A 331 21.95 3.66 -7.04
CA SER A 331 21.03 4.79 -7.15
C SER A 331 20.31 5.03 -5.84
N ILE A 332 20.03 6.31 -5.53
CA ILE A 332 19.16 6.67 -4.41
C ILE A 332 17.99 7.54 -4.85
N GLU A 333 16.87 7.40 -4.14
CA GLU A 333 15.75 8.35 -4.10
C GLU A 333 15.68 8.97 -2.72
N TRP A 334 15.41 10.28 -2.62
CA TRP A 334 15.51 10.99 -1.35
C TRP A 334 14.43 12.05 -1.16
N ASN A 335 14.11 12.32 0.11
CA ASN A 335 13.21 13.38 0.54
C ASN A 335 13.64 13.96 1.90
N VAL A 336 13.20 15.18 2.21
CA VAL A 336 13.31 15.77 3.54
C VAL A 336 11.93 15.83 4.18
N THR A 337 11.78 15.21 5.35
CA THR A 337 10.51 15.18 6.10
C THR A 337 10.12 16.56 6.63
N GLU A 338 8.88 16.72 7.10
CA GLU A 338 8.43 17.97 7.74
C GLU A 338 9.26 18.34 9.00
N LYS A 339 9.78 17.32 9.71
CA LYS A 339 10.68 17.49 10.86
C LYS A 339 12.12 17.85 10.45
N GLY A 340 12.42 17.85 9.15
CA GLY A 340 13.73 18.16 8.60
C GLY A 340 14.72 17.01 8.68
N TYR A 341 14.25 15.76 8.72
CA TYR A 341 15.08 14.57 8.61
C TYR A 341 15.31 14.27 7.13
N LEU A 342 16.53 13.91 6.76
CA LEU A 342 16.80 13.40 5.43
C LEU A 342 16.47 11.91 5.41
N LYS A 343 15.59 11.48 4.51
CA LYS A 343 15.36 10.07 4.21
C LYS A 343 15.82 9.78 2.80
N PHE A 344 16.52 8.66 2.61
CA PHE A 344 16.80 8.17 1.26
C PHE A 344 16.80 6.64 1.21
N THR A 345 16.38 6.13 0.06
CA THR A 345 16.38 4.70 -0.25
C THR A 345 17.47 4.47 -1.27
N GLU A 346 18.40 3.59 -0.94
CA GLU A 346 19.34 2.99 -1.87
C GLU A 346 18.70 1.75 -2.50
N THR A 347 19.00 1.52 -3.77
CA THR A 347 18.54 0.35 -4.51
C THR A 347 19.70 -0.20 -5.30
N SER A 348 19.98 -1.49 -5.11
CA SER A 348 21.08 -2.18 -5.78
C SER A 348 20.97 -2.06 -7.30
N THR A 349 22.10 -2.19 -7.99
CA THR A 349 22.14 -2.05 -9.45
C THR A 349 21.20 -3.02 -10.19
N ASP A 350 20.93 -4.20 -9.62
CA ASP A 350 19.99 -5.18 -10.17
C ASP A 350 18.56 -5.08 -9.60
N GLY A 351 18.33 -4.15 -8.66
CA GLY A 351 17.06 -3.90 -8.00
C GLY A 351 16.61 -5.01 -7.05
N SER A 352 17.49 -5.96 -6.73
CA SER A 352 17.17 -7.08 -5.83
C SER A 352 17.25 -6.69 -4.35
N GLU A 353 18.02 -5.65 -4.03
CA GLU A 353 18.26 -5.21 -2.65
C GLU A 353 17.93 -3.73 -2.45
N GLN A 354 17.46 -3.41 -1.24
CA GLN A 354 17.12 -2.05 -0.83
C GLN A 354 17.61 -1.75 0.58
N TRP A 355 18.17 -0.57 0.75
CA TRP A 355 18.60 -0.03 2.03
C TRP A 355 17.93 1.31 2.29
N PHE A 356 17.31 1.45 3.44
CA PHE A 356 16.63 2.67 3.87
C PHE A 356 17.51 3.40 4.88
N PHE A 357 17.70 4.70 4.66
CA PHE A 357 18.51 5.55 5.50
C PHE A 357 17.67 6.71 6.03
N THR A 358 17.77 6.98 7.33
CA THR A 358 17.31 8.24 7.93
C THR A 358 18.48 8.95 8.61
N ILE A 359 18.71 10.20 8.23
CA ILE A 359 19.80 11.03 8.75
C ILE A 359 19.22 12.24 9.48
N VAL A 360 19.65 12.42 10.73
CA VAL A 360 19.29 13.59 11.55
C VAL A 360 20.55 14.31 11.99
N ARG A 361 20.66 15.61 11.72
CA ARG A 361 21.80 16.41 12.20
C ARG A 361 21.77 16.54 13.72
N LEU A 362 22.93 16.39 14.33
CA LEU A 362 23.16 16.56 15.76
C LEU A 362 24.15 17.70 16.03
N VAL A 363 24.07 18.25 17.25
CA VAL A 363 25.13 19.06 17.85
C VAL A 363 25.86 18.15 18.85
N SER A 364 26.91 17.47 18.41
CA SER A 364 27.72 16.59 19.27
C SER A 364 29.20 16.65 18.90
N ASP A 365 30.05 16.37 19.90
CA ASP A 365 31.51 16.29 19.77
C ASP A 365 31.98 14.90 19.28
N THR A 366 31.09 13.89 19.27
CA THR A 366 31.40 12.49 18.91
C THR A 366 30.91 12.09 17.52
N GLY A 367 30.19 12.98 16.84
CA GLY A 367 29.55 12.75 15.55
C GLY A 367 28.53 13.86 15.30
N ASN A 368 28.26 14.21 14.05
CA ASN A 368 27.34 15.31 13.70
C ASN A 368 26.00 14.81 13.15
N ALA A 369 25.77 13.50 13.14
CA ALA A 369 24.53 12.89 12.67
C ALA A 369 24.12 11.66 13.49
N LEU A 370 22.81 11.53 13.70
CA LEU A 370 22.16 10.26 13.97
C LEU A 370 21.87 9.61 12.62
N ILE A 371 22.26 8.35 12.47
CA ILE A 371 22.12 7.58 11.26
C ILE A 371 21.35 6.32 11.63
N ASP A 372 20.19 6.17 11.02
CA ASP A 372 19.35 5.00 11.11
C ASP A 372 19.39 4.30 9.76
N VAL A 373 19.69 3.00 9.77
CA VAL A 373 19.84 2.19 8.57
C VAL A 373 19.08 0.90 8.76
N ASN A 374 18.18 0.61 7.84
CA ASN A 374 17.38 -0.59 7.86
C ASN A 374 17.18 -1.16 6.46
N THR A 375 16.98 -2.48 6.41
CA THR A 375 16.75 -3.23 5.16
C THR A 375 15.52 -4.12 5.32
N PRO A 376 14.75 -4.39 4.25
CA PRO A 376 13.71 -5.42 4.25
C PRO A 376 14.18 -6.77 4.82
N SER A 377 13.29 -7.44 5.54
CA SER A 377 13.55 -8.78 6.07
C SER A 377 13.73 -9.79 4.93
N GLY A 378 14.62 -10.77 5.13
CA GLY A 378 14.87 -11.83 4.16
C GLY A 378 16.00 -11.57 3.14
N GLN A 379 16.57 -10.37 3.11
CA GLN A 379 17.81 -10.11 2.36
C GLN A 379 19.03 -10.74 3.03
N SER A 380 20.05 -11.10 2.25
CA SER A 380 21.24 -11.81 2.76
C SER A 380 22.07 -11.00 3.74
N ASP A 381 22.03 -9.68 3.60
CA ASP A 381 22.81 -8.66 4.30
C ASP A 381 21.91 -7.80 5.19
N SER A 382 20.80 -8.37 5.68
CA SER A 382 19.81 -7.62 6.46
C SER A 382 20.44 -6.89 7.65
N VAL A 383 20.19 -5.59 7.75
CA VAL A 383 20.63 -4.71 8.85
C VAL A 383 19.45 -3.94 9.44
N ASP A 384 19.54 -3.67 10.75
CA ASP A 384 18.67 -2.75 11.47
C ASP A 384 19.48 -2.11 12.60
N ILE A 385 19.99 -0.91 12.35
CA ILE A 385 20.91 -0.20 13.23
C ILE A 385 20.54 1.28 13.35
N THR A 386 20.78 1.83 14.53
CA THR A 386 20.65 3.26 14.78
C THR A 386 21.90 3.69 15.55
N LEU A 387 22.71 4.58 14.98
CA LEU A 387 23.99 4.98 15.56
C LEU A 387 24.28 6.48 15.40
N ILE A 388 25.30 6.95 16.13
CA ILE A 388 25.84 8.31 15.96
C ILE A 388 27.10 8.20 15.10
N GLY A 389 27.11 8.89 13.96
CA GLY A 389 28.24 8.94 13.04
C GLY A 389 28.47 10.34 12.48
N GLU A 390 29.12 10.41 11.31
CA GLU A 390 29.38 11.66 10.62
C GLU A 390 28.67 11.71 9.27
N PHE A 391 28.04 12.85 8.98
CA PHE A 391 27.44 13.18 7.70
C PHE A 391 27.76 14.63 7.34
N THR A 392 28.80 14.81 6.53
CA THR A 392 29.41 16.13 6.28
C THR A 392 29.40 16.45 4.80
N LYS A 393 29.00 17.68 4.45
CA LYS A 393 29.03 18.15 3.06
C LYS A 393 30.46 18.47 2.63
N ASP A 394 30.84 18.00 1.45
CA ASP A 394 32.14 18.29 0.83
C ASP A 394 32.32 19.74 0.32
#